data_AF-A0A6C0D162-F1
#
_entry.id   AF-A0A6C0D162-F1
#
_cell.length_a   1.000
_cell.length_b   1.000
_cell.length_c   1.000
_cell.angle_alpha   90.00
_cell.angle_beta   90.00
_cell.angle_gamma   90.00
#
_symmetry.space_group_name_H-M   'P 1'
#
loop_
_entity.id
_entity.type
_entity.pdbx_description
1 polymer ?
#
loop_
_entity_poly.entity_id
_entity_poly.type
_entity_poly.pdbx_seq_one_letter_code
_entity_poly.pdbx_strand_id
1 'polypeptide(L)'
;MSGLLFLNSTDLVQKMGEKGMILCIQPELKGMTLVMFYSKDCEHCKTLFGNFKQLPYFVTGCQFAIFNVDLNPQIVEQSKPTICPITYVPDVILYVNGAPYIRYDGGHDLADIQTFLQQIYEKLQKTSFFKSSDSNSNSSSMTPTPIQTPVPMSLQNQRTGTQSRGEEGFMDPRVDFQQHQRNQQPSHPQENHNAPYIQQANGHRIGPLPPLSQMDHQQYPQHPQQHQQQQEHYNNNNYPPVIPVSPMKPESEIPAYTIGKPVCSGPDEKCYLAFSDAYGK
;
A
#
# COMPACT_ATOMS: atom_id res chain seq x y z
N MET A 1 -2.12 -0.46 -17.26
CA MET A 1 -2.76 -1.28 -16.20
C MET A 1 -1.84 -1.21 -15.01
N SER A 2 -2.27 -0.62 -13.89
CA SER A 2 -1.43 -0.54 -12.70
C SER A 2 -1.36 -1.93 -12.07
N GLY A 3 -0.17 -2.55 -12.14
CA GLY A 3 0.07 -3.85 -11.53
C GLY A 3 0.09 -3.77 -10.02
N LEU A 4 -0.07 -4.92 -9.37
CA LEU A 4 0.17 -5.09 -7.95
C LEU A 4 1.68 -4.97 -7.68
N LEU A 5 2.07 -4.03 -6.83
CA LEU A 5 3.47 -3.79 -6.45
C LEU A 5 3.85 -4.69 -5.27
N PHE A 6 5.05 -5.25 -5.31
CA PHE A 6 5.62 -6.01 -4.21
C PHE A 6 6.75 -5.18 -3.60
N LEU A 7 6.56 -4.77 -2.36
CA LEU A 7 7.51 -3.93 -1.64
C LEU A 7 8.44 -4.79 -0.77
N ASN A 8 9.68 -4.35 -0.64
CA ASN A 8 10.72 -4.94 0.21
C ASN A 8 11.20 -3.93 1.25
N SER A 9 12.07 -4.34 2.17
CA SER A 9 12.56 -3.44 3.23
C SER A 9 13.31 -2.20 2.74
N THR A 10 13.84 -2.19 1.52
CA THR A 10 14.49 -1.00 0.94
C THR A 10 13.50 0.07 0.49
N ASP A 11 12.25 -0.32 0.28
CA ASP A 11 11.21 0.56 -0.24
C ASP A 11 10.49 1.30 0.88
N LEU A 12 10.83 1.04 2.15
CA LEU A 12 10.26 1.71 3.31
C LEU A 12 11.37 2.37 4.11
N VAL A 13 11.23 3.67 4.34
CA VAL A 13 12.20 4.46 5.11
C VAL A 13 11.51 5.27 6.18
N GLN A 14 12.14 5.37 7.35
CA GLN A 14 11.71 6.29 8.37
C GLN A 14 12.07 7.73 7.98
N LYS A 15 11.12 8.66 8.14
CA LYS A 15 11.34 10.10 7.96
C LYS A 15 10.70 10.85 9.13
N MET A 16 11.21 12.04 9.43
CA MET A 16 10.57 12.94 10.38
C MET A 16 9.38 13.63 9.70
N GLY A 17 8.16 13.40 10.20
CA GLY A 17 6.95 14.12 9.83
C GLY A 17 6.59 15.19 10.87
N GLU A 18 5.54 15.96 10.61
CA GLU A 18 5.10 17.06 11.50
C GLU A 18 4.75 16.61 12.92
N LYS A 19 4.23 15.38 13.05
CA LYS A 19 3.79 14.80 14.33
C LYS A 19 4.80 13.80 14.93
N GLY A 20 5.96 13.65 14.31
CA GLY A 20 6.98 12.67 14.70
C GLY A 20 7.39 11.76 13.55
N MET A 21 8.08 10.68 13.88
CA MET A 21 8.60 9.74 12.89
C MET A 21 7.45 9.05 12.13
N ILE A 22 7.60 8.92 10.81
CA ILE A 22 6.69 8.23 9.90
C ILE A 22 7.45 7.24 9.05
N LEU A 23 6.80 6.16 8.64
CA LEU A 23 7.34 5.19 7.70
C LEU A 23 6.82 5.52 6.30
N CYS A 24 7.71 5.95 5.40
CA CYS A 24 7.40 6.40 4.03
C CYS A 24 7.85 5.40 2.98
N ILE A 25 7.19 5.40 1.81
CA ILE A 25 7.57 4.60 0.64
C ILE A 25 8.67 5.33 -0.17
N GLN A 26 9.71 4.61 -0.58
CA GLN A 26 10.76 5.06 -1.48
C GLN A 26 10.96 4.13 -2.71
N PRO A 27 11.23 4.69 -3.91
CA PRO A 27 11.14 6.11 -4.25
C PRO A 27 9.71 6.63 -4.04
N GLU A 28 9.56 7.95 -3.91
CA GLU A 28 8.26 8.55 -3.63
C GLU A 28 7.27 8.25 -4.76
N LEU A 29 6.32 7.36 -4.46
CA LEU A 29 5.27 6.99 -5.40
C LEU A 29 4.26 8.13 -5.46
N LYS A 30 4.15 8.77 -6.63
CA LYS A 30 3.16 9.83 -6.87
C LYS A 30 1.74 9.28 -6.81
N GLY A 31 0.82 10.06 -6.25
CA GLY A 31 -0.59 9.71 -6.15
C GLY A 31 -0.90 8.87 -4.91
N MET A 32 -1.95 8.07 -5.00
CA MET A 32 -2.42 7.21 -3.91
C MET A 32 -1.86 5.80 -4.06
N THR A 33 -1.35 5.23 -2.98
CA THR A 33 -0.91 3.84 -2.92
C THR A 33 -1.51 3.17 -1.69
N LEU A 34 -2.36 2.16 -1.89
CA LEU A 34 -2.86 1.34 -0.79
C LEU A 34 -1.86 0.20 -0.55
N VAL A 35 -1.28 0.14 0.65
CA VAL A 35 -0.31 -0.89 1.03
C VAL A 35 -0.96 -1.86 2.01
N MET A 36 -0.91 -3.15 1.70
CA MET A 36 -1.29 -4.22 2.63
C MET A 36 -0.04 -4.91 3.22
N PHE A 37 0.13 -4.80 4.52
CA PHE A 37 1.10 -5.55 5.30
C PHE A 37 0.50 -6.90 5.69
N TYR A 38 1.19 -7.99 5.36
CA TYR A 38 0.69 -9.35 5.59
C TYR A 38 1.78 -10.32 6.03
N SER A 39 1.35 -11.40 6.67
CA SER A 39 2.14 -12.59 7.01
C SER A 39 1.57 -13.82 6.30
N LYS A 40 2.44 -14.77 5.93
CA LYS A 40 2.08 -16.07 5.35
C LYS A 40 1.37 -16.98 6.34
N ASP A 41 1.66 -16.82 7.63
CA ASP A 41 1.10 -17.63 8.72
C ASP A 41 -0.22 -17.07 9.27
N CYS A 42 -0.67 -15.91 8.78
CA CYS A 42 -1.93 -15.30 9.18
C CYS A 42 -3.10 -15.77 8.29
N GLU A 43 -4.11 -16.40 8.90
CA GLU A 43 -5.32 -16.86 8.21
C GLU A 43 -6.16 -15.69 7.66
N HIS A 44 -6.29 -14.61 8.43
CA HIS A 44 -7.01 -13.40 7.99
C HIS A 44 -6.36 -12.75 6.77
N CYS A 45 -5.02 -12.82 6.65
CA CYS A 45 -4.31 -12.33 5.48
C CYS A 45 -4.70 -13.10 4.21
N LYS A 46 -4.93 -14.42 4.29
CA LYS A 46 -5.29 -15.24 3.12
C LYS A 46 -6.62 -14.81 2.50
N THR A 47 -7.61 -14.51 3.35
CA THR A 47 -8.94 -14.04 2.92
C THR A 47 -8.84 -12.67 2.28
N LEU A 48 -8.21 -11.70 2.97
CA LEU A 48 -8.10 -10.33 2.47
C LEU A 48 -7.26 -10.25 1.19
N PHE A 49 -6.19 -11.03 1.08
CA PHE A 49 -5.30 -11.04 -0.09
C PHE A 49 -6.04 -11.39 -1.40
N GLY A 50 -7.03 -12.29 -1.33
CA GLY A 50 -7.87 -12.64 -2.49
C GLY A 50 -8.68 -11.46 -3.02
N ASN A 51 -9.28 -10.68 -2.12
CA ASN A 51 -10.02 -9.46 -2.46
C ASN A 51 -9.06 -8.34 -2.88
N PHE A 52 -7.93 -8.18 -2.18
CA PHE A 52 -6.95 -7.13 -2.44
C PHE A 52 -6.36 -7.21 -3.86
N LYS A 53 -6.11 -8.42 -4.36
CA LYS A 53 -5.65 -8.67 -5.74
C LYS A 53 -6.63 -8.22 -6.81
N GLN A 54 -7.91 -8.12 -6.48
CA GLN A 54 -8.96 -7.73 -7.41
C GLN A 54 -9.16 -6.21 -7.48
N LEU A 55 -8.75 -5.46 -6.45
CA LEU A 55 -8.93 -4.01 -6.38
C LEU A 55 -8.36 -3.22 -7.59
N PRO A 56 -7.18 -3.56 -8.16
CA PRO A 56 -6.67 -2.85 -9.34
C PRO A 56 -7.60 -2.88 -10.55
N TYR A 57 -8.53 -3.85 -10.64
CA TYR A 57 -9.50 -3.93 -11.74
C TYR A 57 -10.68 -2.98 -11.57
N PHE A 58 -10.96 -2.55 -10.34
CA PHE A 58 -12.15 -1.73 -10.02
C PHE A 58 -11.80 -0.28 -9.70
N VAL A 59 -10.62 -0.03 -9.13
CA VAL A 59 -10.22 1.31 -8.67
C VAL A 59 -9.09 1.85 -9.53
N THR A 60 -9.40 2.83 -10.37
CA THR A 60 -8.42 3.56 -11.17
C THR A 60 -7.79 4.70 -10.36
N GLY A 61 -6.52 5.02 -10.63
CA GLY A 61 -5.84 6.14 -9.97
C GLY A 61 -5.31 5.85 -8.56
N CYS A 62 -5.40 4.60 -8.11
CA CYS A 62 -4.75 4.09 -6.92
C CYS A 62 -3.77 2.97 -7.32
N GLN A 63 -2.58 2.98 -6.75
CA GLN A 63 -1.63 1.88 -6.83
C GLN A 63 -1.89 0.92 -5.67
N PHE A 64 -1.70 -0.37 -5.91
CA PHE A 64 -1.89 -1.39 -4.90
C PHE A 64 -0.55 -2.06 -4.65
N ALA A 65 -0.15 -2.10 -3.39
CA ALA A 65 1.12 -2.64 -2.98
C ALA A 65 0.94 -3.64 -1.84
N ILE A 66 1.81 -4.64 -1.80
CA ILE A 66 1.79 -5.67 -0.76
C ILE A 66 3.19 -5.75 -0.16
N PHE A 67 3.24 -5.84 1.17
CA PHE A 67 4.48 -5.96 1.93
C PHE A 67 4.43 -7.20 2.83
N ASN A 68 5.37 -8.12 2.64
CA ASN A 68 5.50 -9.31 3.48
C ASN A 68 6.32 -9.01 4.73
N VAL A 69 5.71 -9.08 5.91
CA VAL A 69 6.39 -8.78 7.19
C VAL A 69 7.30 -9.91 7.66
N ASP A 70 7.02 -11.17 7.29
CA ASP A 70 7.84 -12.34 7.69
C ASP A 70 9.25 -12.26 7.11
N LEU A 71 9.37 -11.76 5.87
CA LEU A 71 10.65 -11.60 5.19
C LEU A 71 11.41 -10.35 5.63
N ASN A 72 10.73 -9.41 6.31
CA ASN A 72 11.27 -8.10 6.63
C ASN A 72 10.93 -7.64 8.07
N PRO A 73 11.25 -8.43 9.11
CA PRO A 73 10.91 -8.10 10.50
C PRO A 73 11.53 -6.76 10.97
N GLN A 74 12.64 -6.34 10.37
CA GLN A 74 13.27 -5.05 10.64
C GLN A 74 12.34 -3.86 10.39
N ILE A 75 11.41 -3.95 9.42
CA ILE A 75 10.44 -2.89 9.15
C ILE A 75 9.40 -2.80 10.26
N VAL A 76 8.98 -3.93 10.84
CA VAL A 76 8.06 -3.96 11.97
C VAL A 76 8.72 -3.25 13.17
N GLU A 77 9.98 -3.57 13.46
CA GLU A 77 10.75 -2.88 14.50
C GLU A 77 10.94 -1.38 14.24
N GLN A 78 11.28 -1.01 13.00
CA GLN A 78 11.36 0.39 12.59
C GLN A 78 9.99 1.09 12.63
N SER A 79 8.87 0.41 12.49
CA SER A 79 7.56 1.06 12.58
C SER A 79 7.20 1.44 14.02
N LYS A 80 7.73 0.76 15.05
CA LYS A 80 7.38 0.96 16.46
C LYS A 80 7.50 2.41 16.96
N PRO A 81 8.60 3.14 16.72
CA PRO A 81 8.73 4.53 17.16
C PRO A 81 7.97 5.53 16.27
N THR A 82 7.30 5.07 15.21
CA THR A 82 6.55 5.95 14.32
C THR A 82 5.15 6.22 14.85
N ILE A 83 4.50 7.26 14.31
CA ILE A 83 3.10 7.56 14.62
C ILE A 83 2.12 6.52 14.06
N CYS A 84 2.57 5.63 13.17
CA CYS A 84 1.76 4.58 12.54
C CYS A 84 2.47 3.23 12.65
N PRO A 85 2.58 2.66 13.87
CA PRO A 85 3.28 1.40 14.07
C PRO A 85 2.48 0.23 13.50
N ILE A 86 3.18 -0.71 12.88
CA ILE A 86 2.61 -1.96 12.37
C ILE A 86 2.56 -2.94 13.54
N THR A 87 1.39 -3.10 14.15
CA THR A 87 1.21 -3.88 15.39
C THR A 87 0.47 -5.21 15.17
N TYR A 88 -0.23 -5.35 14.05
CA TYR A 88 -0.97 -6.55 13.66
C TYR A 88 -0.92 -6.73 12.14
N VAL A 89 -1.30 -7.92 11.66
CA VAL A 89 -1.55 -8.18 10.24
C VAL A 89 -2.84 -8.99 10.06
N PRO A 90 -3.64 -8.74 9.00
CA PRO A 90 -3.39 -7.75 7.96
C PRO A 90 -3.54 -6.31 8.49
N ASP A 91 -2.63 -5.42 8.07
CA ASP A 91 -2.73 -3.97 8.30
C ASP A 91 -2.71 -3.28 6.94
N VAL A 92 -3.66 -2.38 6.71
CA VAL A 92 -3.86 -1.72 5.42
C VAL A 92 -3.73 -0.22 5.63
N ILE A 93 -2.74 0.38 4.98
CA ILE A 93 -2.45 1.81 5.13
C ILE A 93 -2.48 2.45 3.74
N LEU A 94 -3.25 3.53 3.61
CA LEU A 94 -3.26 4.34 2.41
C LEU A 94 -2.14 5.38 2.51
N TYR A 95 -1.29 5.41 1.50
CA TYR A 95 -0.23 6.37 1.30
C TYR A 95 -0.61 7.38 0.24
N VAL A 96 -0.23 8.65 0.44
CA VAL A 96 -0.38 9.72 -0.53
C VAL A 96 0.99 10.35 -0.76
N ASN A 97 1.49 10.28 -2.00
CA ASN A 97 2.84 10.75 -2.35
C ASN A 97 3.92 10.15 -1.43
N GLY A 98 3.89 8.83 -1.26
CA GLY A 98 4.84 8.08 -0.42
C GLY A 98 4.75 8.32 1.09
N ALA A 99 3.90 9.21 1.59
CA ALA A 99 3.68 9.42 3.03
C ALA A 99 2.42 8.70 3.52
N PRO A 100 2.42 8.11 4.74
CA PRO A 100 1.23 7.48 5.29
C PRO A 100 0.16 8.52 5.54
N TYR A 101 -1.06 8.28 5.05
CA TYR A 101 -2.18 9.22 5.15
C TYR A 101 -3.22 8.75 6.17
N ILE A 102 -3.76 7.54 5.98
CA ILE A 102 -4.79 6.99 6.87
C ILE A 102 -4.74 5.45 6.86
N ARG A 103 -5.03 4.85 8.02
CA ARG A 103 -5.21 3.39 8.17
C ARG A 103 -6.64 3.00 7.80
N TYR A 104 -6.80 1.85 7.18
CA TYR A 104 -8.09 1.26 6.88
C TYR A 104 -8.44 0.21 7.94
N ASP A 105 -9.50 0.48 8.69
CA ASP A 105 -10.02 -0.39 9.76
C ASP A 105 -11.42 -0.95 9.44
N GLY A 106 -11.80 -0.96 8.15
CA GLY A 106 -13.11 -1.45 7.68
C GLY A 106 -13.16 -2.96 7.44
N GLY A 107 -14.26 -3.44 6.85
CA GLY A 107 -14.45 -4.85 6.52
C GLY A 107 -13.43 -5.38 5.49
N HIS A 108 -13.27 -6.70 5.42
CA HIS A 108 -12.33 -7.34 4.48
C HIS A 108 -12.94 -7.60 3.10
N ASP A 109 -14.17 -7.14 2.87
CA ASP A 109 -14.87 -7.30 1.62
C ASP A 109 -14.43 -6.28 0.57
N LEU A 110 -14.47 -6.70 -0.68
CA LEU A 110 -14.06 -5.87 -1.81
C LEU A 110 -14.84 -4.54 -1.88
N ALA A 111 -16.14 -4.59 -1.60
CA ALA A 111 -17.03 -3.42 -1.66
C ALA A 111 -16.72 -2.35 -0.59
N ASP A 112 -16.32 -2.78 0.62
CA ASP A 112 -16.00 -1.86 1.71
C ASP A 112 -14.70 -1.10 1.39
N ILE A 113 -13.68 -1.82 0.90
CA ILE A 113 -12.40 -1.20 0.51
C ILE A 113 -12.59 -0.23 -0.66
N GLN A 114 -13.43 -0.59 -1.63
CA GLN A 114 -13.79 0.31 -2.75
C GLN A 114 -14.47 1.58 -2.25
N THR A 115 -15.46 1.44 -1.38
CA THR A 115 -16.20 2.57 -0.80
C THR A 115 -15.27 3.49 -0.03
N PHE A 116 -14.37 2.91 0.78
CA PHE A 116 -13.34 3.68 1.48
C PHE A 116 -12.45 4.47 0.50
N LEU A 117 -11.90 3.83 -0.53
CA LEU A 117 -11.03 4.50 -1.50
C LEU A 117 -11.77 5.62 -2.24
N GLN A 118 -13.03 5.41 -2.61
CA GLN A 118 -13.86 6.44 -3.24
C GLN A 118 -14.07 7.64 -2.32
N GLN A 119 -14.41 7.40 -1.05
CA GLN A 119 -14.59 8.47 -0.07
C GLN A 119 -13.31 9.28 0.16
N ILE A 120 -12.16 8.61 0.23
CA ILE A 120 -10.87 9.31 0.37
C ILE A 120 -10.54 10.10 -0.89
N TYR A 121 -10.77 9.53 -2.07
CA TYR A 121 -10.55 10.23 -3.33
C TYR A 121 -11.36 11.53 -3.41
N GLU A 122 -12.65 11.49 -3.06
CA GLU A 122 -13.50 12.69 -3.01
C GLU A 122 -13.00 13.72 -1.99
N LYS A 123 -12.54 13.28 -0.82
CA LYS A 123 -11.96 14.18 0.20
C LYS A 123 -10.67 14.85 -0.30
N LEU A 124 -9.79 14.09 -0.96
CA LEU A 124 -8.53 14.61 -1.50
C LEU A 124 -8.78 15.59 -2.65
N GLN A 125 -9.75 15.32 -3.53
CA GLN A 125 -10.14 16.27 -4.58
C GLN A 125 -10.66 17.59 -4.01
N LYS A 126 -11.52 17.53 -2.99
CA LYS A 126 -12.03 18.74 -2.31
C LYS A 126 -10.91 19.54 -1.65
N THR A 127 -9.92 18.87 -1.07
CA THR A 127 -8.80 19.52 -0.37
C THR A 127 -7.80 20.14 -1.37
N SER A 128 -7.62 19.52 -2.53
CA SER A 128 -6.69 19.99 -3.58
C SER A 128 -7.21 21.21 -4.35
N PHE A 129 -8.53 21.40 -4.41
CA PHE A 129 -9.17 22.49 -5.16
C PHE A 129 -9.08 23.88 -4.51
N PHE A 130 -8.74 23.97 -3.22
CA PHE A 130 -8.60 25.27 -2.54
C PHE A 130 -7.16 25.80 -2.47
N LYS A 131 -6.23 25.17 -3.21
CA LYS A 131 -4.82 25.56 -3.19
C LYS A 131 -4.30 26.24 -4.45
N SER A 132 -5.20 26.65 -5.33
CA SER A 132 -4.94 27.74 -6.27
C SER A 132 -5.17 29.06 -5.55
N SER A 133 -4.36 29.35 -4.54
CA SER A 133 -4.22 30.71 -4.03
C SER A 133 -3.15 31.37 -4.88
N ASP A 134 -3.64 32.03 -5.93
CA ASP A 134 -2.93 33.11 -6.61
C ASP A 134 -2.18 33.97 -5.59
N SER A 135 -0.86 33.89 -5.63
CA SER A 135 0.05 34.95 -5.17
C SER A 135 0.76 35.43 -6.44
N ASN A 136 0.06 36.17 -7.32
CA ASN A 136 0.10 37.62 -7.38
C ASN A 136 1.54 38.15 -7.18
N SER A 137 2.30 38.26 -8.27
CA SER A 137 2.48 39.47 -9.08
C SER A 137 3.61 40.35 -8.58
N ASN A 138 4.71 40.33 -9.33
CA ASN A 138 5.48 41.53 -9.56
C ASN A 138 5.87 41.58 -11.04
N SER A 139 4.91 42.00 -11.87
CA SER A 139 5.18 42.43 -13.23
C SER A 139 4.32 43.65 -13.52
N SER A 140 4.92 44.81 -13.26
CA SER A 140 4.54 46.07 -13.87
C SER A 140 4.50 45.91 -15.39
N SER A 141 3.38 46.22 -16.04
CA SER A 141 3.34 47.17 -17.17
C SER A 141 2.02 47.10 -17.96
N MET A 142 1.51 48.31 -18.19
CA MET A 142 0.75 48.77 -19.36
C MET A 142 -0.70 48.28 -19.58
N THR A 143 -1.60 49.19 -19.21
CA THR A 143 -2.87 49.55 -19.86
C THR A 143 -2.83 49.48 -21.39
N PRO A 144 -3.93 49.07 -22.07
CA PRO A 144 -4.84 50.08 -22.63
C PRO A 144 -6.34 49.75 -22.65
N THR A 145 -7.13 50.79 -22.33
CA THR A 145 -8.44 51.27 -22.87
C THR A 145 -9.61 50.35 -23.29
N PRO A 146 -10.88 50.82 -23.11
CA PRO A 146 -12.10 50.06 -23.37
C PRO A 146 -12.68 50.32 -24.77
N ILE A 147 -13.20 49.30 -25.44
CA ILE A 147 -14.02 49.44 -26.66
C ILE A 147 -15.30 48.59 -26.56
N GLN A 148 -16.36 49.21 -27.06
CA GLN A 148 -17.80 48.98 -26.90
C GLN A 148 -18.32 47.63 -27.42
N THR A 149 -19.36 47.13 -26.72
CA THR A 149 -20.43 46.25 -27.23
C THR A 149 -21.25 46.89 -28.35
N PRO A 150 -21.84 46.08 -29.24
CA PRO A 150 -23.31 46.09 -29.34
C PRO A 150 -24.00 44.72 -29.61
N VAL A 151 -25.03 44.45 -28.79
CA VAL A 151 -26.36 43.82 -29.02
C VAL A 151 -26.58 42.43 -29.70
N PRO A 152 -27.73 41.76 -29.38
CA PRO A 152 -27.98 40.33 -29.55
C PRO A 152 -28.77 39.97 -30.82
N MET A 153 -28.78 38.68 -31.18
CA MET A 153 -29.76 38.09 -32.09
C MET A 153 -30.39 36.82 -31.50
N SER A 154 -31.70 36.86 -31.44
CA SER A 154 -32.69 35.83 -31.12
C SER A 154 -33.02 34.96 -32.33
N LEU A 155 -33.39 33.67 -32.15
CA LEU A 155 -34.71 33.07 -32.47
C LEU A 155 -34.69 31.52 -32.48
N GLN A 156 -35.61 30.92 -31.71
CA GLN A 156 -36.59 29.86 -32.03
C GLN A 156 -36.24 28.65 -32.92
N ASN A 157 -36.46 27.44 -32.39
CA ASN A 157 -37.50 26.45 -32.80
C ASN A 157 -37.33 25.14 -32.00
N GLN A 158 -38.31 24.67 -31.21
CA GLN A 158 -39.58 23.96 -31.51
C GLN A 158 -39.47 22.44 -31.75
N ARG A 159 -40.28 21.69 -30.95
CA ARG A 159 -40.93 20.37 -31.21
C ARG A 159 -40.00 19.14 -31.16
N THR A 160 -40.34 17.95 -30.64
CA THR A 160 -41.54 17.16 -30.29
C THR A 160 -41.02 16.07 -29.31
N GLY A 161 -41.68 15.59 -28.24
CA GLY A 161 -43.01 14.99 -28.20
C GLY A 161 -42.95 13.49 -28.52
N THR A 162 -42.80 12.61 -27.51
CA THR A 162 -43.41 11.25 -27.54
C THR A 162 -43.53 10.63 -26.14
N GLN A 163 -44.67 9.98 -25.99
CA GLN A 163 -45.33 9.46 -24.80
C GLN A 163 -45.52 7.94 -25.03
N SER A 164 -45.33 7.09 -24.02
CA SER A 164 -45.91 5.73 -23.82
C SER A 164 -44.96 4.93 -22.90
N ARG A 165 -45.36 4.34 -21.75
CA ARG A 165 -46.46 3.42 -21.40
C ARG A 165 -46.20 1.98 -21.85
N GLY A 166 -46.09 1.08 -20.87
CA GLY A 166 -46.08 -0.39 -20.96
C GLY A 166 -45.37 -0.97 -19.73
N GLU A 167 -46.07 -1.43 -18.69
CA GLU A 167 -46.68 -2.78 -18.54
C GLU A 167 -45.59 -3.88 -18.47
N GLU A 168 -45.35 -4.44 -17.27
CA GLU A 168 -45.87 -5.73 -16.77
C GLU A 168 -45.07 -6.96 -17.27
N GLY A 169 -44.82 -7.89 -16.34
CA GLY A 169 -44.18 -9.20 -16.57
C GLY A 169 -42.91 -9.36 -15.75
N PHE A 170 -42.91 -9.94 -14.54
CA PHE A 170 -43.31 -11.31 -14.18
C PHE A 170 -42.74 -12.36 -15.14
N MET A 171 -41.55 -12.88 -14.81
CA MET A 171 -41.21 -14.31 -14.91
C MET A 171 -39.95 -14.61 -14.09
N ASP A 172 -40.19 -15.18 -12.92
CA ASP A 172 -39.28 -16.09 -12.23
C ASP A 172 -39.31 -17.42 -13.01
N PRO A 173 -38.15 -18.04 -13.28
CA PRO A 173 -38.11 -19.47 -13.05
C PRO A 173 -36.83 -19.88 -12.33
N ARG A 174 -37.01 -20.23 -11.05
CA ARG A 174 -36.52 -21.50 -10.50
C ARG A 174 -36.47 -22.59 -11.58
N VAL A 175 -35.25 -23.02 -11.89
CA VAL A 175 -34.99 -24.35 -12.45
C VAL A 175 -34.03 -25.06 -11.51
N ASP A 176 -34.64 -25.91 -10.68
CA ASP A 176 -34.05 -27.09 -10.06
C ASP A 176 -33.52 -28.07 -11.12
N PHE A 177 -32.68 -29.01 -10.67
CA PHE A 177 -32.14 -30.18 -11.41
C PHE A 177 -31.00 -29.87 -12.41
N GLN A 178 -29.84 -30.54 -12.41
CA GLN A 178 -29.60 -31.93 -12.09
C GLN A 178 -28.10 -32.19 -11.84
N GLN A 179 -27.83 -33.03 -10.85
CA GLN A 179 -26.55 -33.65 -10.55
C GLN A 179 -25.91 -34.27 -11.80
N HIS A 180 -24.63 -33.98 -12.03
CA HIS A 180 -23.71 -34.92 -12.68
C HIS A 180 -22.51 -35.11 -11.76
N GLN A 181 -22.62 -36.13 -10.90
CA GLN A 181 -21.46 -36.80 -10.34
C GLN A 181 -20.75 -37.53 -11.48
N ARG A 182 -19.51 -37.13 -11.78
CA ARG A 182 -18.55 -38.05 -12.39
C ARG A 182 -17.45 -38.34 -11.38
N ASN A 183 -17.57 -39.54 -10.82
CA ASN A 183 -16.49 -40.35 -10.28
C ASN A 183 -15.24 -40.27 -11.17
N GLN A 184 -14.14 -39.70 -10.66
CA GLN A 184 -12.78 -40.05 -11.05
C GLN A 184 -11.81 -39.89 -9.86
N GLN A 185 -11.78 -40.91 -9.02
CA GLN A 185 -10.60 -41.44 -8.33
C GLN A 185 -10.77 -42.97 -8.35
N PRO A 186 -9.72 -43.83 -8.24
CA PRO A 186 -8.35 -43.52 -7.82
C PRO A 186 -7.26 -44.20 -8.68
N SER A 187 -6.01 -43.76 -8.54
CA SER A 187 -4.87 -44.65 -8.71
C SER A 187 -3.71 -44.18 -7.84
N HIS A 188 -3.63 -44.80 -6.66
CA HIS A 188 -2.42 -44.93 -5.86
C HIS A 188 -1.30 -45.59 -6.69
N PRO A 189 -0.06 -45.12 -6.57
CA PRO A 189 1.11 -46.00 -6.70
C PRO A 189 1.49 -46.54 -5.33
N GLN A 190 1.69 -47.86 -5.31
CA GLN A 190 2.09 -48.69 -4.19
C GLN A 190 3.37 -48.22 -3.49
N GLU A 191 3.36 -48.36 -2.17
CA GLU A 191 4.55 -48.60 -1.36
C GLU A 191 5.40 -49.71 -1.97
N ASN A 192 6.68 -49.42 -2.19
CA ASN A 192 7.68 -50.45 -2.39
C ASN A 192 8.67 -50.38 -1.23
N HIS A 193 8.53 -51.35 -0.32
CA HIS A 193 9.50 -51.66 0.70
C HIS A 193 10.71 -52.37 0.08
N ASN A 194 11.87 -52.17 0.71
CA ASN A 194 13.15 -52.88 0.55
C ASN A 194 14.19 -52.24 -0.38
N ALA A 195 15.10 -51.49 0.22
CA ALA A 195 16.50 -51.49 -0.18
C ALA A 195 17.42 -51.44 1.06
N PRO A 196 18.48 -52.26 1.12
CA PRO A 196 19.28 -52.48 2.31
C PRO A 196 20.33 -51.39 2.56
N TYR A 197 20.66 -51.27 3.84
CA TYR A 197 21.79 -50.55 4.43
C TYR A 197 23.11 -50.87 3.71
N ILE A 198 23.77 -49.87 3.11
CA ILE A 198 25.19 -49.93 2.77
C ILE A 198 25.93 -48.91 3.64
N GLN A 199 26.69 -49.44 4.59
CA GLN A 199 27.79 -48.73 5.26
C GLN A 199 28.92 -48.55 4.26
N GLN A 200 29.24 -47.30 3.90
CA GLN A 200 30.56 -46.94 3.38
C GLN A 200 31.17 -45.89 4.30
N ALA A 201 32.02 -46.38 5.19
CA ALA A 201 32.98 -45.58 5.93
C ALA A 201 34.06 -45.11 4.95
N ASN A 202 33.98 -43.85 4.50
CA ASN A 202 35.10 -43.17 3.86
C ASN A 202 35.74 -42.21 4.86
N GLY A 203 36.85 -42.66 5.42
CA GLY A 203 37.73 -41.84 6.25
C GLY A 203 38.28 -40.66 5.46
N HIS A 204 37.88 -39.45 5.85
CA HIS A 204 38.57 -38.23 5.45
C HIS A 204 39.92 -38.18 6.18
N ARG A 205 40.98 -38.50 5.45
CA ARG A 205 42.35 -38.16 5.85
C ARG A 205 42.49 -36.64 5.87
N ILE A 206 42.76 -36.11 7.04
CA ILE A 206 43.26 -34.74 7.23
C ILE A 206 44.67 -34.72 6.62
N GLY A 207 44.81 -34.10 5.45
CA GLY A 207 46.13 -33.84 4.85
C GLY A 207 46.88 -32.77 5.66
N PRO A 208 48.22 -32.81 5.70
CA PRO A 208 49.02 -31.80 6.38
C PRO A 208 48.84 -30.42 5.74
N LEU A 209 48.62 -29.42 6.60
CA LEU A 209 48.64 -28.00 6.26
C LEU A 209 49.94 -27.63 5.52
N PRO A 210 49.88 -26.90 4.39
CA PRO A 210 51.08 -26.40 3.74
C PRO A 210 51.76 -25.31 4.61
N PRO A 211 53.10 -25.23 4.58
CA PRO A 211 53.83 -24.21 5.30
C PRO A 211 53.54 -22.81 4.73
N LEU A 212 53.39 -21.86 5.66
CA LEU A 212 53.19 -20.44 5.40
C LEU A 212 54.50 -19.84 4.84
N SER A 213 54.69 -19.97 3.53
CA SER A 213 55.81 -19.35 2.83
C SER A 213 55.58 -17.85 2.68
N GLN A 214 56.59 -17.10 3.13
CA GLN A 214 56.74 -15.65 3.05
C GLN A 214 56.38 -15.12 1.66
N MET A 215 55.37 -14.25 1.58
CA MET A 215 55.18 -13.39 0.42
C MET A 215 56.00 -12.11 0.62
N ASP A 216 56.93 -11.91 -0.30
CA ASP A 216 57.71 -10.70 -0.49
C ASP A 216 56.85 -9.45 -0.55
N HIS A 217 57.35 -8.40 0.11
CA HIS A 217 56.84 -7.05 0.02
C HIS A 217 57.06 -6.51 -1.41
N GLN A 218 56.03 -6.59 -2.26
CA GLN A 218 55.96 -5.71 -3.43
C GLN A 218 55.40 -4.35 -3.03
N GLN A 219 56.30 -3.39 -3.14
CA GLN A 219 56.16 -1.97 -2.87
C GLN A 219 55.20 -1.34 -3.88
N TYR A 220 53.96 -1.07 -3.46
CA TYR A 220 53.01 -0.29 -4.25
C TYR A 220 53.47 1.19 -4.32
N PRO A 221 53.44 1.83 -5.51
CA PRO A 221 53.76 3.24 -5.63
C PRO A 221 52.69 4.10 -4.94
N GLN A 222 53.16 5.01 -4.08
CA GLN A 222 52.35 6.01 -3.41
C GLN A 222 51.75 6.97 -4.43
N HIS A 223 50.42 6.88 -4.60
CA HIS A 223 49.64 7.85 -5.35
C HIS A 223 49.37 9.06 -4.44
N PRO A 224 49.68 10.30 -4.85
CA PRO A 224 49.44 11.47 -4.02
C PRO A 224 47.93 11.73 -3.85
N GLN A 225 47.50 11.77 -2.60
CA GLN A 225 46.21 12.32 -2.18
C GLN A 225 46.14 13.81 -2.53
N GLN A 226 45.35 14.15 -3.54
CA GLN A 226 44.72 15.46 -3.60
C GLN A 226 43.26 15.31 -3.16
N HIS A 227 43.06 15.37 -1.84
CA HIS A 227 41.75 15.69 -1.27
C HIS A 227 41.52 17.19 -1.43
N GLN A 228 40.92 17.56 -2.57
CA GLN A 228 40.30 18.87 -2.71
C GLN A 228 38.85 18.73 -2.23
N GLN A 229 38.54 19.47 -1.17
CA GLN A 229 37.19 19.65 -0.63
C GLN A 229 36.25 20.10 -1.75
N GLN A 230 35.38 19.22 -2.21
CA GLN A 230 34.09 19.60 -2.77
C GLN A 230 33.03 19.09 -1.80
N GLN A 231 32.67 19.96 -0.86
CA GLN A 231 31.37 19.87 -0.20
C GLN A 231 30.32 20.11 -1.29
N GLU A 232 29.73 19.03 -1.81
CA GLU A 232 28.51 19.14 -2.58
C GLU A 232 27.41 19.65 -1.64
N HIS A 233 27.05 20.92 -1.81
CA HIS A 233 25.80 21.47 -1.34
C HIS A 233 24.66 20.68 -1.99
N TYR A 234 24.20 19.62 -1.32
CA TYR A 234 22.93 18.98 -1.63
C TYR A 234 21.83 19.99 -1.31
N ASN A 235 21.39 20.71 -2.35
CA ASN A 235 20.36 21.73 -2.27
C ASN A 235 19.01 21.04 -2.05
N ASN A 236 18.61 20.92 -0.77
CA ASN A 236 17.44 20.22 -0.24
C ASN A 236 16.12 20.99 -0.49
N ASN A 237 15.95 21.63 -1.65
CA ASN A 237 14.90 22.62 -1.89
C ASN A 237 13.84 22.21 -2.92
N ASN A 238 13.62 20.91 -3.12
CA ASN A 238 12.52 20.43 -3.97
C ASN A 238 11.53 19.56 -3.20
N TYR A 239 11.16 19.99 -1.99
CA TYR A 239 9.96 19.49 -1.33
C TYR A 239 8.74 20.04 -2.06
N PRO A 240 7.74 19.19 -2.38
CA PRO A 240 6.46 19.68 -2.87
C PRO A 240 5.86 20.68 -1.86
N PRO A 241 5.14 21.73 -2.31
CA PRO A 241 4.64 22.78 -1.45
C PRO A 241 3.69 22.21 -0.38
N VAL A 242 4.15 22.28 0.87
CA VAL A 242 3.44 22.02 2.13
C VAL A 242 1.97 22.38 2.00
N ILE A 243 1.07 21.41 2.06
CA ILE A 243 -0.38 21.67 2.22
C ILE A 243 -0.57 22.19 3.63
N PRO A 244 -0.86 23.50 3.88
CA PRO A 244 -1.35 23.97 5.15
C PRO A 244 -2.52 23.09 5.55
N VAL A 245 -2.25 22.21 6.51
CA VAL A 245 -3.28 21.64 7.37
C VAL A 245 -3.94 22.83 8.04
N SER A 246 -5.15 23.15 7.58
CA SER A 246 -5.97 24.16 8.24
C SER A 246 -6.04 23.83 9.73
N PRO A 247 -5.94 24.83 10.63
CA PRO A 247 -6.04 24.60 12.06
C PRO A 247 -7.33 23.81 12.32
N MET A 248 -7.16 22.56 12.74
CA MET A 248 -8.28 21.70 13.06
C MET A 248 -9.06 22.40 14.17
N LYS A 249 -10.32 22.71 13.87
CA LYS A 249 -11.30 23.13 14.88
C LYS A 249 -11.23 22.13 16.03
N PRO A 250 -11.28 22.60 17.29
CA PRO A 250 -11.32 21.70 18.45
C PRO A 250 -12.49 20.72 18.30
N GLU A 251 -12.13 19.45 18.34
CA GLU A 251 -12.94 18.24 18.59
C GLU A 251 -14.45 18.41 18.39
N SER A 252 -14.90 18.19 17.15
CA SER A 252 -16.14 17.42 17.00
C SER A 252 -15.81 16.00 17.41
N GLU A 253 -16.47 15.50 18.46
CA GLU A 253 -16.44 14.13 18.94
C GLU A 253 -16.19 13.13 17.80
N ILE A 254 -15.19 12.25 17.97
CA ILE A 254 -14.97 11.12 17.08
C ILE A 254 -16.34 10.44 16.91
N PRO A 255 -16.92 10.40 15.70
CA PRO A 255 -18.27 9.90 15.57
C PRO A 255 -18.29 8.44 16.04
N ALA A 256 -19.30 8.07 16.81
CA ALA A 256 -19.32 6.84 17.60
C ALA A 256 -19.07 5.55 16.78
N TYR A 257 -19.25 5.59 15.46
CA TYR A 257 -18.94 4.48 14.56
C TYR A 257 -17.43 4.24 14.35
N THR A 258 -16.57 5.21 14.69
CA THR A 258 -15.11 5.11 14.54
C THR A 258 -14.45 4.43 15.73
N ILE A 259 -15.18 4.23 16.83
CA ILE A 259 -14.73 3.43 17.97
C ILE A 259 -15.34 2.04 17.78
N GLY A 260 -14.65 1.20 17.01
CA GLY A 260 -15.05 -0.19 16.85
C GLY A 260 -15.15 -0.85 18.23
N LYS A 261 -16.33 -1.36 18.60
CA LYS A 261 -16.45 -2.22 19.78
C LYS A 261 -15.63 -3.48 19.49
N PRO A 262 -14.62 -3.80 20.32
CA PRO A 262 -13.80 -4.96 20.06
C PRO A 262 -14.64 -6.22 20.12
N VAL A 263 -14.54 -7.07 19.10
CA VAL A 263 -15.29 -8.34 19.03
C VAL A 263 -14.56 -9.37 19.88
N CYS A 264 -15.01 -9.54 21.13
CA CYS A 264 -14.46 -10.52 22.04
C CYS A 264 -15.18 -11.85 21.81
N SER A 265 -14.47 -12.81 21.21
CA SER A 265 -15.02 -14.12 20.83
C SER A 265 -14.49 -15.17 21.81
N GLY A 266 -15.29 -15.55 22.82
CA GLY A 266 -14.98 -16.68 23.68
C GLY A 266 -15.31 -16.46 25.17
N PRO A 267 -15.35 -17.55 25.97
CA PRO A 267 -15.67 -17.50 27.40
C PRO A 267 -14.61 -16.76 28.24
N ASP A 268 -13.44 -16.51 27.66
CA ASP A 268 -12.29 -15.94 28.38
C ASP A 268 -12.24 -14.40 28.30
N GLU A 269 -13.23 -13.73 27.69
CA GLU A 269 -13.30 -12.26 27.53
C GLU A 269 -12.03 -11.59 26.97
N LYS A 270 -11.14 -12.36 26.30
CA LYS A 270 -9.93 -11.80 25.69
C LYS A 270 -10.28 -11.14 24.38
N CYS A 271 -10.41 -9.83 24.44
CA CYS A 271 -10.41 -8.96 23.29
C CYS A 271 -8.95 -8.80 22.84
N TYR A 272 -8.55 -9.52 21.78
CA TYR A 272 -7.22 -9.54 21.14
C TYR A 272 -6.11 -10.36 21.83
N LEU A 273 -5.33 -11.04 20.98
CA LEU A 273 -4.06 -11.68 21.35
C LEU A 273 -2.95 -10.63 21.37
N ALA A 274 -2.09 -10.66 22.39
CA ALA A 274 -0.87 -9.86 22.39
C ALA A 274 0.06 -10.33 21.26
N PHE A 275 0.84 -9.41 20.68
CA PHE A 275 1.77 -9.71 19.58
C PHE A 275 2.71 -10.89 19.90
N SER A 276 3.18 -10.99 21.15
CA SER A 276 4.01 -12.11 21.62
C SER A 276 3.28 -13.46 21.57
N ASP A 277 1.98 -13.48 21.82
CA ASP A 277 1.18 -14.71 21.85
C ASP A 277 0.80 -15.16 20.44
N ALA A 278 0.71 -14.22 19.50
CA ALA A 278 0.41 -14.49 18.10
C ALA A 278 1.63 -15.00 17.31
N TYR A 279 2.85 -14.54 17.64
CA TYR A 279 4.06 -14.82 16.85
C TYR A 279 5.21 -15.45 17.65
N GLY A 280 5.04 -15.67 18.95
CA GLY A 280 6.04 -16.34 19.79
C GLY A 280 5.91 -17.86 19.71
N LYS A 281 6.44 -18.47 18.65
CA LYS A 281 6.79 -19.91 18.63
C LYS A 281 8.09 -20.15 17.90
#